data_AF-A0A935KM23-F1
#
_entry.id   AF-A0A935KM23-F1
#
_cell.length_a   1.000
_cell.length_b   1.000
_cell.length_c   1.000
_cell.angle_alpha   90.00
_cell.angle_beta   90.00
_cell.angle_gamma   90.00
#
_symmetry.space_group_name_H-M   'P 1'
#
loop_
_entity.id
_entity.type
_entity.pdbx_description
1 polymer ?
#
loop_
_entity_poly.entity_id
_entity_poly.type
_entity_poly.pdbx_seq_one_letter_code
_entity_poly.pdbx_strand_id
1 'polypeptide(L)' 'MSEAGNCYENAMAERVNGILKGEYGLEDTYRDEKEARQAVKEGINAYNEQRPHWSLGLQIPAKVHTAA' A
#
# COMPACT_ATOMS: atom_id res chain seq x y z
N MET A 1 -9.47 12.53 -2.75
CA MET A 1 -8.63 13.37 -3.63
C MET A 1 -7.74 14.18 -2.73
N SER A 2 -6.43 13.95 -2.76
CA SER A 2 -5.45 14.73 -1.99
C SER A 2 -5.49 16.20 -2.42
N GLU A 3 -5.11 17.11 -1.52
CA GLU A 3 -4.94 18.53 -1.83
C GLU A 3 -3.97 18.68 -3.01
N ALA A 4 -4.45 19.31 -4.08
CA ALA A 4 -3.64 19.60 -5.25
C ALA A 4 -2.51 20.56 -4.86
N GLY A 5 -1.29 20.07 -4.64
CA GLY A 5 -0.18 21.00 -4.34
C GLY A 5 1.21 20.44 -4.07
N ASN A 6 1.38 19.19 -3.62
CA ASN A 6 2.72 18.70 -3.25
C ASN A 6 3.17 17.52 -4.12
N CYS A 7 4.02 17.77 -5.11
CA CYS A 7 4.56 16.74 -6.01
C CYS A 7 5.32 15.64 -5.25
N TYR A 8 5.90 15.95 -4.09
CA TYR A 8 6.62 14.99 -3.27
C TYR A 8 5.67 13.98 -2.60
N GLU A 9 4.53 14.43 -2.10
CA GLU A 9 3.53 13.55 -1.49
C GLU A 9 2.93 12.60 -2.53
N ASN A 10 2.64 13.11 -3.73
CA ASN A 10 2.19 12.29 -4.84
C ASN A 10 3.25 11.26 -5.25
N ALA A 11 4.53 11.63 -5.31
CA ALA A 11 5.60 10.69 -5.66
C ALA A 11 5.70 9.53 -4.64
N MET A 12 5.52 9.81 -3.34
CA MET A 12 5.47 8.75 -2.33
C MET A 12 4.23 7.86 -2.48
N ALA A 13 3.06 8.47 -2.70
CA ALA A 13 1.81 7.74 -2.90
C ALA A 13 1.87 6.84 -4.15
N GLU A 14 2.39 7.36 -5.26
CA GLU A 14 2.56 6.59 -6.50
C GLU A 14 3.51 5.41 -6.32
N ARG A 15 4.59 5.58 -5.54
CA ARG A 15 5.49 4.47 -5.21
C ARG A 15 4.76 3.36 -4.46
N VAL A 16 3.97 3.69 -3.44
CA VAL A 16 3.18 2.71 -2.68
C VAL A 16 2.15 2.05 -3.60
N ASN A 17 1.44 2.83 -4.42
CA ASN A 17 0.47 2.31 -5.37
C ASN A 17 1.11 1.38 -6.40
N GLY A 18 2.32 1.69 -6.89
CA GLY A 18 3.07 0.84 -7.82
C GLY A 18 3.41 -0.52 -7.21
N ILE A 19 3.84 -0.53 -5.94
CA ILE A 19 4.10 -1.76 -5.19
C ILE A 19 2.80 -2.57 -5.01
N LEU A 20 1.73 -1.94 -4.55
CA LEU A 20 0.46 -2.64 -4.33
C LEU A 20 -0.09 -3.23 -5.64
N LYS A 21 0.03 -2.51 -6.74
CA LYS A 21 -0.36 -3.00 -8.08
C LYS A 21 0.51 -4.18 -8.54
N GLY A 22 1.84 -4.03 -8.54
CA GLY A 22 2.74 -5.03 -9.13
C GLY A 22 3.12 -6.21 -8.23
N GLU A 23 3.20 -6.03 -6.91
CA GLU A 23 3.62 -7.09 -5.97
C GLU A 23 2.44 -7.78 -5.29
N TYR A 24 1.28 -7.12 -5.20
CA TYR A 24 0.10 -7.63 -4.49
C TYR A 24 -1.09 -7.92 -5.41
N GLY A 25 -0.85 -7.97 -6.73
CA GLY A 25 -1.86 -8.35 -7.72
C GLY A 25 -3.00 -7.35 -7.90
N LEU A 26 -2.87 -6.10 -7.42
CA LEU A 26 -3.92 -5.09 -7.59
C LEU A 26 -3.99 -4.51 -9.02
N GLU A 27 -3.11 -4.94 -9.91
CA GLU A 27 -3.23 -4.68 -11.35
C GLU A 27 -4.08 -5.71 -12.10
N ASP A 28 -4.49 -6.80 -11.44
CA ASP A 28 -5.28 -7.85 -12.05
C ASP A 28 -6.74 -7.43 -12.32
N THR A 29 -7.37 -8.15 -13.25
CA THR A 29 -8.80 -7.98 -13.52
C THR A 29 -9.62 -8.84 -12.55
N TYR A 30 -10.45 -8.18 -11.76
CA TYR A 30 -11.38 -8.84 -10.84
C TYR A 30 -12.76 -9.04 -11.48
N ARG A 31 -13.48 -10.06 -11.02
CA ARG A 31 -14.80 -10.39 -11.55
C ARG A 31 -15.85 -9.35 -11.19
N ASP A 32 -15.76 -8.81 -9.98
CA ASP A 32 -16.68 -7.81 -9.46
C ASP A 32 -16.00 -6.85 -8.48
N GLU A 33 -16.71 -5.76 -8.16
CA GLU A 33 -16.21 -4.72 -7.26
C GLU A 33 -15.93 -5.25 -5.85
N LYS A 34 -16.68 -6.26 -5.38
CA LYS A 34 -16.53 -6.80 -4.04
C LYS A 34 -15.21 -7.57 -3.93
N GLU A 35 -14.88 -8.37 -4.93
CA GLU A 35 -13.61 -9.07 -5.04
C GLU A 35 -12.44 -8.08 -5.10
N ALA A 36 -12.54 -7.06 -5.95
CA ALA A 36 -11.52 -6.01 -6.04
C ALA A 36 -11.30 -5.29 -4.70
N ARG A 37 -12.39 -4.91 -4.00
CA ARG A 37 -12.30 -4.27 -2.67
C ARG A 37 -11.66 -5.20 -1.63
N GLN A 38 -11.96 -6.49 -1.69
CA GLN A 38 -11.36 -7.48 -0.79
C GLN A 38 -9.87 -7.63 -1.06
N ALA A 39 -9.46 -7.77 -2.33
CA ALA A 39 -8.07 -7.85 -2.73
C ALA A 39 -7.28 -6.60 -2.31
N VAL A 40 -7.84 -5.40 -2.51
CA VAL A 40 -7.25 -4.14 -2.05
C VAL A 40 -7.02 -4.15 -0.54
N LYS A 41 -8.03 -4.58 0.24
CA LYS A 41 -7.90 -4.67 1.70
C LYS A 41 -6.81 -5.65 2.12
N GLU A 42 -6.75 -6.81 1.48
CA GLU A 42 -5.73 -7.83 1.75
C GLU A 42 -4.33 -7.34 1.37
N GLY A 43 -4.17 -6.68 0.22
CA GLY A 43 -2.90 -6.10 -0.22
C GLY A 43 -2.40 -5.01 0.73
N ILE A 44 -3.28 -4.12 1.20
CA ILE A 44 -2.93 -3.10 2.19
C ILE A 44 -2.50 -3.74 3.51
N ASN A 45 -3.22 -4.74 3.99
CA ASN A 45 -2.86 -5.46 5.21
C ASN A 45 -1.52 -6.18 5.07
N ALA A 46 -1.29 -6.86 3.96
CA ALA A 46 -0.04 -7.57 3.71
C ALA A 46 1.16 -6.61 3.60
N TYR A 47 0.98 -5.44 2.96
CA TYR A 47 1.98 -4.39 2.95
C TYR A 47 2.31 -3.88 4.36
N ASN A 48 1.29 -3.61 5.18
CA ASN A 48 1.48 -3.02 6.51
C ASN A 48 1.98 -4.02 7.56
N GLU A 49 1.57 -5.28 7.49
CA GLU A 49 1.80 -6.26 8.54
C GLU A 49 2.90 -7.28 8.20
N GLN A 50 3.20 -7.48 6.91
CA GLN A 50 4.09 -8.56 6.48
C GLN A 50 5.34 -8.06 5.77
N ARG A 51 5.31 -6.89 5.12
CA ARG A 51 6.46 -6.38 4.36
C ARG A 51 7.48 -5.71 5.29
N PRO A 52 8.72 -6.20 5.37
CA PRO A 52 9.80 -5.49 6.06
C PRO A 52 10.32 -4.33 5.20
N HIS A 53 10.48 -3.16 5.80
CA HIS A 53 10.99 -1.98 5.09
C HIS A 53 12.41 -1.64 5.53
N TRP A 54 13.32 -1.50 4.57
CA TRP A 54 14.69 -1.07 4.82
C TRP A 54 14.77 0.30 5.53
N SER A 55 13.92 1.25 5.13
CA SER A 55 13.82 2.57 5.77
C SER A 55 13.34 2.51 7.23
N LEU A 56 12.73 1.40 7.63
CA LEU A 56 12.25 1.15 9.00
C LEU A 56 13.18 0.18 9.76
N GLY A 57 14.39 -0.07 9.25
CA GLY A 57 15.32 -1.04 9.85
C GLY A 57 14.82 -2.48 9.78
N LEU A 58 14.22 -2.86 8.64
CA LEU A 58 13.58 -4.17 8.41
C LEU A 58 12.37 -4.44 9.30
N GLN A 59 11.79 -3.41 9.89
CA GLN A 59 10.51 -3.51 10.59
C GLN A 59 9.33 -3.35 9.63
N ILE A 60 8.18 -3.87 10.03
CA ILE A 60 6.91 -3.73 9.30
C ILE A 60 6.25 -2.39 9.66
N PRO A 61 5.52 -1.74 8.71
CA PRO A 61 4.89 -0.45 8.95
C PRO A 61 3.96 -0.44 10.15
N ALA A 62 3.16 -1.51 10.32
CA ALA A 62 2.28 -1.65 11.47
C ALA A 62 3.08 -1.56 12.78
N LYS A 63 4.23 -2.23 12.90
CA LYS A 63 5.02 -2.20 14.14
C LYS A 63 5.54 -0.79 14.48
N VAL A 64 5.88 0.01 13.49
CA VAL A 64 6.44 1.36 13.70
C VAL A 64 5.34 2.39 13.93
N HIS A 65 4.22 2.28 13.23
CA HIS A 65 3.15 3.29 13.24
C HIS A 65 1.98 2.97 14.18
N THR A 66 1.90 1.77 14.77
CA THR A 66 0.86 1.40 15.77
C THR A 66 1.18 1.95 17.18
N ALA A 67 2.34 2.59 17.36
CA ALA A 67 2.79 3.16 18.64
C ALA A 67 2.49 4.68 18.79
N ALA A 68 1.42 5.18 18.17
CA ALA A 68 0.96 6.57 18.30
C ALA A 68 -0.30 6.67 19.17
#